data_AF-A0A959JLW7-F1
#
_entry.id   AF-A0A959JLW7-F1
#
_cell.length_a   1.000
_cell.length_b   1.000
_cell.length_c   1.000
_cell.angle_alpha   90.00
_cell.angle_beta   90.00
_cell.angle_gamma   90.00
#
_symmetry.space_group_name_H-M   'P 1'
#
loop_
_entity.id
_entity.type
_entity.pdbx_description
1 polymer ?
#
loop_
_entity_poly.entity_id
_entity_poly.type
_entity_poly.pdbx_seq_one_letter_code
_entity_poly.pdbx_strand_id
1 'polypeptide(L)'
;RVINGFMIQGGDAESRNAKQGVVLGGGDIGYTIDAEIGIPHFKGMLAAARKADNVNPSKASSGSQFYIVQGRRMSKEILDLMENQKGIKYTAAQRDKYIRLGGAPDLDQEYTVFGEVIEGLDVIDKIAAASTDPQDRPLKNIPMKIRVAKQ
;
A
#
# COMPACT_ATOMS: atom_id res chain seq x y z
N ARG A 1 -4.39 9.06 -0.82
CA ARG A 1 -3.73 9.26 0.50
C ARG A 1 -2.23 9.07 0.32
N VAL A 2 -1.38 9.88 0.96
CA VAL A 2 0.08 9.75 0.91
C VAL A 2 0.62 9.79 2.33
N ILE A 3 1.25 8.71 2.80
CA ILE A 3 1.83 8.62 4.14
C ILE A 3 3.31 8.30 4.01
N ASN A 4 4.14 9.29 4.32
CA ASN A 4 5.60 9.16 4.23
C ASN A 4 6.11 8.09 5.23
N GLY A 5 6.94 7.18 4.73
CA GLY A 5 7.45 6.01 5.45
C GLY A 5 6.49 4.82 5.48
N PHE A 6 5.38 4.88 4.74
CA PHE A 6 4.37 3.81 4.74
C PHE A 6 3.86 3.48 3.33
N MET A 7 2.96 4.28 2.74
CA MET A 7 2.36 3.94 1.44
C MET A 7 1.74 5.13 0.72
N ILE A 8 1.46 4.93 -0.57
CA ILE A 8 0.73 5.85 -1.44
C ILE A 8 -0.53 5.13 -1.93
N GLN A 9 -1.71 5.64 -1.60
CA GLN A 9 -3.00 5.04 -1.93
C GLN A 9 -3.79 5.88 -2.93
N GLY A 10 -4.43 5.19 -3.88
CA GLY A 10 -5.38 5.75 -4.82
C GLY A 10 -6.49 4.76 -5.17
N GLY A 11 -7.18 5.00 -6.29
CA GLY A 11 -8.26 4.14 -6.76
C GLY A 11 -9.64 4.39 -6.13
N ASP A 12 -9.78 5.46 -5.34
CA ASP A 12 -11.08 5.96 -4.91
C ASP A 12 -11.85 6.51 -6.12
N ALA A 13 -13.04 5.96 -6.38
CA ALA A 13 -13.89 6.29 -7.53
C ALA A 13 -14.35 7.77 -7.54
N GLU A 14 -14.51 8.37 -6.37
CA GLU A 14 -14.99 9.75 -6.19
C GLU A 14 -13.85 10.77 -6.28
N SER A 15 -12.60 10.32 -6.18
CA SER A 15 -11.43 11.21 -6.13
C SER A 15 -11.09 11.90 -7.47
N ARG A 16 -11.57 11.38 -8.61
CA ARG A 16 -11.11 11.76 -9.96
C ARG A 16 -11.18 13.27 -10.22
N ASN A 17 -12.26 13.92 -9.79
CA ASN A 17 -12.52 15.35 -9.99
C ASN A 17 -12.75 16.08 -8.66
N ALA A 18 -12.39 15.47 -7.54
CA ALA A 18 -12.66 16.02 -6.22
C ALA A 18 -11.84 17.29 -5.97
N LYS A 19 -12.53 18.37 -5.58
CA LYS A 19 -11.90 19.62 -5.14
C LYS A 19 -11.12 19.40 -3.84
N GLN A 20 -10.17 20.30 -3.55
CA GLN A 20 -9.48 20.28 -2.27
C GLN A 20 -10.46 20.50 -1.11
N GLY A 21 -10.19 19.86 0.03
CA GLY A 21 -11.05 19.90 1.21
C GLY A 21 -12.23 18.90 1.19
N VAL A 22 -12.47 18.21 0.08
CA VAL A 22 -13.45 17.10 0.06
C VAL A 22 -12.85 15.89 0.79
N VAL A 23 -13.60 15.34 1.74
CA VAL A 23 -13.24 14.08 2.41
C VAL A 23 -13.32 12.94 1.40
N LEU A 24 -12.26 12.15 1.31
CA LEU A 24 -12.12 11.01 0.40
C LEU A 24 -11.63 9.77 1.16
N GLY A 25 -11.57 8.63 0.49
CA GLY A 25 -11.19 7.32 1.00
C GLY A 25 -12.36 6.36 1.12
N GLY A 26 -13.60 6.87 1.03
CA GLY A 26 -14.82 6.09 1.11
C GLY A 26 -15.35 5.58 -0.23
N GLY A 27 -14.93 6.16 -1.36
CA GLY A 27 -15.48 5.81 -2.67
C GLY A 27 -15.14 4.38 -3.08
N ASP A 28 -16.16 3.63 -3.50
CA ASP A 28 -16.05 2.27 -4.00
C ASP A 28 -16.79 2.08 -5.33
N ILE A 29 -16.74 0.87 -5.87
CA ILE A 29 -17.39 0.50 -7.14
C ILE A 29 -18.45 -0.59 -6.96
N GLY A 30 -18.97 -0.77 -5.73
CA GLY A 30 -20.08 -1.67 -5.43
C GLY A 30 -19.74 -3.16 -5.33
N TYR A 31 -18.46 -3.56 -5.40
CA TYR A 31 -18.04 -4.95 -5.14
C TYR A 31 -16.66 -5.05 -4.49
N THR A 32 -16.40 -6.23 -3.92
CA THR A 32 -15.11 -6.65 -3.36
C THR A 32 -14.62 -7.90 -4.07
N ILE A 33 -13.32 -8.20 -3.93
CA ILE A 33 -12.67 -9.39 -4.47
C ILE A 33 -12.15 -10.22 -3.29
N ASP A 34 -12.22 -11.54 -3.37
CA ASP A 34 -11.70 -12.41 -2.32
C ASP A 34 -10.20 -12.17 -2.07
N ALA A 35 -9.76 -12.40 -0.83
CA ALA A 35 -8.39 -12.13 -0.42
C ALA A 35 -7.43 -13.22 -0.93
N GLU A 36 -6.28 -12.82 -1.48
CA GLU A 36 -5.18 -13.69 -1.92
C GLU A 36 -3.92 -13.29 -1.14
N ILE A 37 -3.80 -13.83 0.08
CA ILE A 37 -2.81 -13.42 1.07
C ILE A 37 -1.59 -14.36 1.03
N GLY A 38 -0.38 -13.79 1.10
CA GLY A 38 0.85 -14.57 1.25
C GLY A 38 2.13 -13.88 0.78
N ILE A 39 2.00 -12.83 -0.02
CA ILE A 39 3.15 -12.08 -0.57
C ILE A 39 3.52 -10.95 0.41
N PRO A 40 4.81 -10.79 0.78
CA PRO A 40 5.26 -9.71 1.67
C PRO A 40 5.23 -8.32 1.01
N HIS A 41 5.03 -7.29 1.83
CA HIS A 41 4.89 -5.88 1.44
C HIS A 41 6.25 -5.17 1.41
N PHE A 42 7.14 -5.59 0.52
CA PHE A 42 8.36 -4.82 0.23
C PHE A 42 8.04 -3.46 -0.38
N LYS A 43 8.99 -2.52 -0.30
CA LYS A 43 8.90 -1.28 -1.07
C LYS A 43 8.68 -1.59 -2.56
N GLY A 44 7.72 -0.89 -3.17
CA GLY A 44 7.31 -1.08 -4.56
C GLY A 44 6.22 -2.12 -4.78
N MET A 45 5.79 -2.87 -3.76
CA MET A 45 4.65 -3.78 -3.92
C MET A 45 3.36 -3.00 -4.16
N LEU A 46 2.53 -3.50 -5.07
CA LEU A 46 1.19 -3.01 -5.39
C LEU A 46 0.17 -3.93 -4.72
N ALA A 47 -0.63 -3.38 -3.82
CA ALA A 47 -1.54 -4.13 -2.98
C ALA A 47 -2.93 -3.49 -2.92
N ALA A 48 -3.96 -4.31 -2.67
CA ALA A 48 -5.34 -3.86 -2.61
C ALA A 48 -5.66 -3.29 -1.23
N ALA A 49 -6.35 -2.15 -1.20
CA ALA A 49 -6.91 -1.62 0.04
C ALA A 49 -8.14 -2.45 0.46
N ARG A 50 -8.52 -2.40 1.73
CA ARG A 50 -9.75 -3.02 2.24
C ARG A 50 -10.30 -2.28 3.44
N LYS A 51 -11.57 -2.51 3.74
CA LYS A 51 -12.20 -2.07 4.99
C LYS A 51 -11.60 -2.83 6.18
N ALA A 52 -11.70 -2.26 7.37
CA ALA A 52 -11.22 -2.84 8.62
C ALA A 52 -11.94 -4.15 8.98
N ASP A 53 -11.29 -5.02 9.76
CA ASP A 53 -11.71 -6.40 10.04
C ASP A 53 -13.09 -6.48 10.70
N ASN A 54 -13.46 -5.50 11.53
CA ASN A 54 -14.78 -5.46 12.18
C ASN A 54 -15.94 -5.29 11.19
N VAL A 55 -15.66 -4.73 10.01
CA VAL A 55 -16.62 -4.57 8.91
C VAL A 55 -16.38 -5.63 7.81
N ASN A 56 -15.13 -6.07 7.65
CA ASN A 56 -14.69 -6.97 6.59
C ASN A 56 -13.82 -8.10 7.15
N PRO A 57 -14.43 -9.06 7.89
CA PRO A 57 -13.69 -10.13 8.56
C PRO A 57 -13.07 -11.13 7.58
N SER A 58 -13.61 -11.27 6.36
CA SER A 58 -13.02 -12.08 5.29
C SER A 58 -11.80 -11.42 4.64
N LYS A 59 -11.47 -10.19 5.04
CA LYS A 59 -10.36 -9.39 4.48
C LYS A 59 -10.47 -9.17 2.96
N ALA A 60 -11.70 -9.21 2.41
CA ALA A 60 -11.94 -9.02 0.98
C ALA A 60 -11.37 -7.68 0.48
N SER A 61 -10.71 -7.72 -0.66
CA SER A 61 -10.07 -6.58 -1.30
C SER A 61 -11.09 -5.61 -1.90
N SER A 62 -10.78 -4.31 -1.87
CA SER A 62 -11.53 -3.30 -2.63
C SER A 62 -11.45 -3.59 -4.12
N GLY A 63 -12.56 -3.43 -4.83
CA GLY A 63 -12.59 -3.59 -6.29
C GLY A 63 -11.83 -2.49 -7.06
N SER A 64 -11.55 -1.34 -6.45
CA SER A 64 -10.89 -0.21 -7.13
C SER A 64 -9.72 0.41 -6.37
N GLN A 65 -9.75 0.41 -5.04
CA GLN A 65 -8.74 1.08 -4.24
C GLN A 65 -7.50 0.21 -4.03
N PHE A 66 -6.33 0.80 -4.25
CA PHE A 66 -5.04 0.13 -4.11
C PHE A 66 -3.99 1.09 -3.55
N TYR A 67 -2.87 0.54 -3.11
CA TYR A 67 -1.71 1.30 -2.68
C TYR A 67 -0.41 0.70 -3.17
N ILE A 68 0.60 1.57 -3.30
CA ILE A 68 1.99 1.22 -3.56
C ILE A 68 2.74 1.40 -2.25
N VAL A 69 3.47 0.38 -1.84
CA VAL A 69 4.26 0.39 -0.61
C VAL A 69 5.50 1.27 -0.81
N GLN A 70 5.67 2.27 0.06
CA GLN A 70 6.97 2.94 0.23
C GLN A 70 7.72 2.28 1.38
N GLY A 71 7.07 2.22 2.53
CA GLY A 71 7.59 1.60 3.74
C GLY A 71 8.82 2.30 4.31
N ARG A 72 9.43 1.63 5.28
CA ARG A 72 10.68 2.04 5.91
C ARG A 72 11.66 0.87 5.94
N ARG A 73 12.95 1.19 6.01
CA ARG A 73 13.99 0.17 6.25
C ARG A 73 13.80 -0.41 7.64
N MET A 74 13.87 -1.73 7.72
CA MET A 74 13.70 -2.47 8.97
C MET A 74 15.05 -2.87 9.54
N SER A 75 15.17 -2.89 10.87
CA SER A 75 16.31 -3.50 11.54
C SER A 75 16.06 -4.99 11.74
N LYS A 76 17.13 -5.77 12.01
CA LYS A 76 16.99 -7.21 12.28
C LYS A 76 16.12 -7.45 13.52
N GLU A 77 16.31 -6.63 14.55
CA GLU A 77 15.62 -6.70 15.84
C GLU A 77 14.13 -6.44 15.67
N ILE A 78 13.75 -5.46 14.84
CA ILE A 78 12.34 -5.20 14.55
C ILE A 78 11.74 -6.36 13.77
N LEU A 79 12.45 -6.91 12.77
CA LEU A 79 11.95 -8.08 12.02
C LEU A 79 11.76 -9.29 12.94
N ASP A 80 12.66 -9.53 13.90
CA ASP A 80 12.53 -10.61 14.87
C ASP A 80 11.31 -10.42 15.78
N LEU A 81 11.05 -9.19 16.23
CA LEU A 81 9.86 -8.85 16.99
C LEU A 81 8.59 -9.15 16.19
N MET A 82 8.55 -8.77 14.91
CA MET A 82 7.38 -8.95 14.05
C MET A 82 7.14 -10.42 13.70
N GLU A 83 8.20 -11.19 13.43
CA GLU A 83 8.13 -12.65 13.25
C GLU A 83 7.47 -13.30 14.47
N ASN A 84 7.90 -12.94 15.68
CA ASN A 84 7.34 -13.48 16.92
C ASN A 84 5.90 -13.04 17.16
N GLN A 85 5.58 -11.76 16.95
CA GLN A 85 4.23 -11.22 17.17
C GLN A 85 3.19 -11.78 16.21
N LYS A 86 3.56 -11.96 14.93
CA LYS A 86 2.65 -12.40 13.88
C LYS A 86 2.72 -13.91 13.63
N GLY A 87 3.64 -14.63 14.29
CA GLY A 87 3.86 -16.06 14.08
C GLY A 87 4.35 -16.39 12.67
N ILE A 88 5.06 -15.47 12.02
CA ILE A 88 5.59 -15.62 10.67
C ILE A 88 7.10 -15.81 10.69
N LYS A 89 7.65 -16.40 9.64
CA LYS A 89 9.10 -16.50 9.46
C LYS A 89 9.51 -16.01 8.09
N TYR A 90 10.36 -14.98 8.04
CA TYR A 90 10.90 -14.48 6.79
C TYR A 90 12.12 -15.31 6.35
N THR A 91 12.26 -15.52 5.05
CA THR A 91 13.50 -16.06 4.48
C THR A 91 14.61 -15.01 4.57
N ALA A 92 15.88 -15.45 4.50
CA ALA A 92 17.01 -14.53 4.52
C ALA A 92 16.93 -13.46 3.40
N ALA A 93 16.44 -13.84 2.21
CA ALA A 93 16.26 -12.92 1.09
C ALA A 93 15.14 -11.89 1.35
N GLN A 94 14.03 -12.30 1.98
CA GLN A 94 12.96 -11.38 2.38
C GLN A 94 13.45 -10.38 3.43
N ARG A 95 14.23 -10.85 4.41
CA ARG A 95 14.85 -9.97 5.42
C ARG A 95 15.81 -8.97 4.78
N ASP A 96 16.66 -9.40 3.84
CA ASP A 96 17.57 -8.51 3.11
C ASP A 96 16.81 -7.40 2.37
N LYS A 97 15.69 -7.74 1.70
CA LYS A 97 14.83 -6.74 1.06
C LYS A 97 14.28 -5.73 2.05
N TYR A 98 13.74 -6.16 3.20
CA TYR A 98 13.23 -5.24 4.22
C TYR A 98 14.31 -4.34 4.82
N ILE A 99 15.53 -4.85 4.99
CA ILE A 99 16.65 -4.08 5.55
C ILE A 99 17.16 -3.05 4.53
N ARG A 100 17.34 -3.45 3.27
CA ARG A 100 17.98 -2.62 2.25
C ARG A 100 17.02 -1.68 1.54
N LEU A 101 15.87 -2.18 1.14
CA LEU A 101 14.88 -1.44 0.35
C LEU A 101 13.78 -0.84 1.22
N GLY A 102 13.42 -1.55 2.29
CA GLY A 102 12.30 -1.20 3.15
C GLY A 102 11.00 -1.89 2.76
N GLY A 103 9.95 -1.56 3.48
CA GLY A 103 8.60 -2.08 3.25
C GLY A 103 7.69 -1.85 4.45
N ALA A 104 6.56 -2.54 4.45
CA ALA A 104 5.52 -2.44 5.47
C ALA A 104 5.15 -3.83 6.02
N PRO A 105 6.06 -4.51 6.76
CA PRO A 105 5.82 -5.86 7.28
C PRO A 105 4.59 -5.96 8.21
N ASP A 106 4.10 -4.84 8.74
CA ASP A 106 2.85 -4.76 9.49
C ASP A 106 1.64 -5.21 8.66
N LEU A 107 1.72 -5.12 7.33
CA LEU A 107 0.68 -5.52 6.38
C LEU A 107 0.83 -6.97 5.88
N ASP A 108 1.94 -7.64 6.20
CA ASP A 108 2.16 -9.02 5.77
C ASP A 108 1.12 -9.95 6.37
N GLN A 109 0.66 -10.93 5.59
CA GLN A 109 -0.42 -11.84 5.95
C GLN A 109 -1.79 -11.16 6.19
N GLU A 110 -1.94 -9.87 5.86
CA GLU A 110 -3.15 -9.09 6.13
C GLU A 110 -3.83 -8.53 4.87
N TYR A 111 -3.08 -8.36 3.78
CA TYR A 111 -3.56 -7.73 2.54
C TYR A 111 -3.06 -8.50 1.30
N THR A 112 -3.86 -8.42 0.23
CA THR A 112 -3.52 -8.98 -1.09
C THR A 112 -2.52 -8.07 -1.79
N VAL A 113 -1.33 -8.61 -2.08
CA VAL A 113 -0.37 -8.01 -3.03
C VAL A 113 -0.61 -8.66 -4.39
N PHE A 114 -0.77 -7.86 -5.44
CA PHE A 114 -1.11 -8.35 -6.78
C PHE A 114 -0.17 -7.84 -7.88
N GLY A 115 0.89 -7.13 -7.51
CA GLY A 115 1.92 -6.68 -8.45
C GLY A 115 3.11 -6.03 -7.78
N GLU A 116 4.08 -5.65 -8.59
CA GLU A 116 5.26 -4.92 -8.15
C GLU A 116 5.68 -3.85 -9.16
N VAL A 117 6.27 -2.77 -8.64
CA VAL A 117 6.90 -1.73 -9.44
C VAL A 117 8.27 -2.23 -9.90
N ILE A 118 8.41 -2.43 -11.21
CA ILE A 118 9.66 -2.86 -11.85
C ILE A 118 10.55 -1.69 -12.30
N GLU A 119 9.96 -0.53 -12.54
CA GLU A 119 10.67 0.70 -12.97
C GLU A 119 10.10 1.92 -12.25
N GLY A 120 10.95 2.92 -11.97
CA GLY A 120 10.53 4.15 -11.29
C GLY A 120 10.33 4.02 -9.78
N LEU A 121 11.07 3.12 -9.11
CA LEU A 121 11.01 2.95 -7.65
C LEU A 121 11.33 4.25 -6.89
N ASP A 122 12.16 5.13 -7.45
CA ASP A 122 12.49 6.44 -6.89
C ASP A 122 11.31 7.44 -6.96
N VAL A 123 10.39 7.25 -7.91
CA VAL A 123 9.19 8.08 -8.05
C VAL A 123 8.27 7.91 -6.84
N ILE A 124 8.26 6.73 -6.23
CA ILE A 124 7.54 6.45 -4.98
C ILE A 124 7.99 7.43 -3.89
N ASP A 125 9.31 7.60 -3.69
CA ASP A 125 9.81 8.51 -2.65
C ASP A 125 9.49 9.97 -2.96
N LYS A 126 9.53 10.37 -4.23
CA LYS A 126 9.16 11.73 -4.66
C LYS A 126 7.70 12.04 -4.37
N ILE A 127 6.79 11.08 -4.60
CA ILE A 127 5.38 11.23 -4.28
C ILE A 127 5.17 11.25 -2.76
N ALA A 128 5.84 10.36 -2.02
CA ALA A 128 5.72 10.28 -0.58
C ALA A 128 6.24 11.51 0.16
N ALA A 129 7.17 12.27 -0.44
CA ALA A 129 7.67 13.53 0.09
C ALA A 129 6.72 14.73 -0.16
N ALA A 130 5.60 14.55 -0.87
CA ALA A 130 4.65 15.62 -1.11
C ALA A 130 3.99 16.07 0.22
N SER A 131 3.83 17.38 0.40
CA SER A 131 3.13 17.92 1.56
C SER A 131 1.65 17.51 1.54
N THR A 132 1.15 17.08 2.70
CA THR A 132 -0.22 16.63 2.92
C THR A 132 -0.95 17.48 3.95
N ASP A 133 -2.28 17.42 3.91
CA ASP A 133 -3.13 17.88 4.99
C ASP A 133 -3.17 16.86 6.16
N PRO A 134 -3.85 17.16 7.28
CA PRO A 134 -3.97 16.24 8.42
C PRO A 134 -4.70 14.91 8.13
N GLN A 135 -5.35 14.76 6.97
CA GLN A 135 -5.99 13.51 6.52
C GLN A 135 -5.09 12.75 5.53
N ASP A 136 -3.80 13.12 5.44
CA ASP A 136 -2.81 12.56 4.51
C ASP A 136 -3.22 12.74 3.03
N ARG A 137 -4.04 13.74 2.71
CA ARG A 137 -4.36 14.11 1.33
C ARG A 137 -3.30 15.10 0.84
N PRO A 138 -2.66 14.87 -0.33
CA PRO A 138 -1.72 15.82 -0.90
C PRO A 138 -2.34 17.21 -1.12
N LEU A 139 -1.63 18.27 -0.70
CA LEU A 139 -2.06 19.66 -0.89
C LEU A 139 -2.15 20.04 -2.37
N LYS A 140 -1.33 19.39 -3.21
CA LYS A 140 -1.43 19.43 -4.66
C LYS A 140 -1.87 18.06 -5.17
N ASN A 141 -2.93 18.02 -5.98
CA ASN A 141 -3.41 16.78 -6.57
C ASN A 141 -2.31 16.08 -7.38
N ILE A 142 -2.17 14.77 -7.18
CA ILE A 142 -1.23 13.90 -7.90
C ILE A 142 -2.06 12.96 -8.78
N PRO A 143 -2.32 13.32 -10.04
CA PRO A 143 -3.14 12.49 -10.93
C PRO A 143 -2.35 11.26 -11.40
N MET A 144 -3.06 10.17 -11.67
CA MET A 144 -2.49 8.97 -12.28
C MET A 144 -3.16 8.69 -13.63
N LYS A 145 -2.41 8.10 -14.56
CA LYS A 145 -2.93 7.60 -15.84
C LYS A 145 -2.47 6.16 -15.99
N ILE A 146 -3.42 5.25 -16.14
CA ILE A 146 -3.15 3.82 -16.28
C ILE A 146 -3.23 3.46 -17.76
N ARG A 147 -2.27 2.66 -18.23
CA ARG A 147 -2.24 2.06 -19.56
C ARG A 147 -1.89 0.59 -19.40
N VAL A 148 -2.65 -0.27 -20.05
CA VAL A 148 -2.29 -1.69 -20.15
C VAL A 148 -1.33 -1.83 -21.32
N ALA A 149 -0.13 -2.34 -21.06
CA ALA A 149 0.80 -2.68 -22.14
C ALA A 149 0.15 -3.77 -23.01
N LYS A 150 0.18 -3.59 -24.33
CA LYS A 150 -0.19 -4.69 -25.23
C LYS A 150 0.89 -5.76 -25.07
N GLN A 151 0.45 -6.98 -24.75
CA GLN A 151 1.32 -8.16 -24.79
C GLN A 151 1.71 -8.46 -26.23
#